data_AF-A0A0P7U371-F1
#
_entry.id   AF-A0A0P7U371-F1
#
_cell.length_a   1.000
_cell.length_b   1.000
_cell.length_c   1.000
_cell.angle_alpha   90.00
_cell.angle_beta   90.00
_cell.angle_gamma   90.00
#
_symmetry.space_group_name_H-M   'P 1'
#
loop_
_entity.id
_entity.type
_entity.pdbx_description
1 polymer ?
#
loop_
_entity_poly.entity_id
_entity_poly.type
_entity_poly.pdbx_seq_one_letter_code
_entity_poly.pdbx_strand_id
1 'polypeptide(L)'
;AVSIADAAGRPVNWAPGKKKKDFSCSDRLFALNIGLQFHTPEEFFLGWKPAPFVLPTFNPRTCDPNARLYDPPDASLTCSQQEVVVAVGYPASGKSTFFHKHIVPKGYVYVNRDTLGSWQNCVSACERGLKEGRSVAVDNTNPDPESRKRYLDVSQKMGVPCRCFLFTTSLEQAKHNNRFREMMPANKHATVNDMIFHSYKNKFIEPSLSEGFSEILKIRFVPSFPDTQSEALYKQFSEG
;
A
#
# COMPACT_ATOMS: atom_id res chain seq x y z
N ALA A 1 23.94 25.24 3.77
CA ALA A 1 23.73 25.36 2.31
C ALA A 1 22.26 25.65 2.05
N VAL A 2 21.93 26.26 0.91
CA VAL A 2 20.57 26.68 0.53
C VAL A 2 20.23 26.08 -0.84
N SER A 3 18.99 25.64 -1.04
CA SER A 3 18.44 25.23 -2.33
C SER A 3 17.46 26.30 -2.85
N ILE A 4 17.57 26.66 -4.13
CA ILE A 4 16.75 27.70 -4.76
C ILE A 4 16.18 27.14 -6.06
N ALA A 5 14.86 26.93 -6.13
CA ALA A 5 14.22 26.36 -7.30
C ALA A 5 12.69 26.57 -7.29
N ASP A 6 12.02 26.29 -8.41
CA ASP A 6 10.63 26.68 -8.66
C ASP A 6 9.58 25.59 -8.40
N ALA A 7 9.96 24.29 -8.36
CA ALA A 7 9.05 23.21 -8.01
C ALA A 7 8.79 23.17 -6.50
N ALA A 8 7.99 24.12 -6.05
CA ALA A 8 7.80 24.44 -4.64
C ALA A 8 6.40 24.09 -4.11
N GLY A 9 5.54 23.48 -4.93
CA GLY A 9 4.18 23.09 -4.54
C GLY A 9 3.25 24.28 -4.26
N ARG A 10 3.46 25.43 -4.90
CA ARG A 10 2.63 26.63 -4.71
C ARG A 10 1.25 26.45 -5.34
N PRO A 11 0.16 26.88 -4.68
CA PRO A 11 -1.20 26.72 -5.18
C PRO A 11 -1.52 27.71 -6.31
N VAL A 12 -2.68 27.55 -6.95
CA VAL A 12 -3.17 28.53 -7.93
C VAL A 12 -3.26 29.92 -7.28
N ASN A 13 -2.88 30.97 -8.01
CA ASN A 13 -2.91 32.37 -7.56
C ASN A 13 -1.98 32.66 -6.37
N TRP A 14 -0.86 31.94 -6.25
CA TRP A 14 0.16 32.21 -5.21
C TRP A 14 0.81 33.61 -5.32
N ALA A 15 0.73 34.25 -6.49
CA ALA A 15 1.13 35.64 -6.71
C ALA A 15 0.30 36.30 -7.84
N PRO A 16 0.26 37.64 -7.92
CA PRO A 16 -0.40 38.37 -9.01
C PRO A 16 0.07 37.87 -10.39
N GLY A 17 -0.88 37.51 -11.26
CA GLY A 17 -0.60 36.97 -12.59
C GLY A 17 -0.28 35.48 -12.65
N LYS A 18 -0.06 34.79 -11.52
CA LYS A 18 0.25 33.35 -11.47
C LYS A 18 -1.03 32.51 -11.33
N LYS A 19 -1.76 32.35 -12.44
CA LYS A 19 -3.04 31.62 -12.49
C LYS A 19 -2.95 30.09 -12.47
N LYS A 20 -1.74 29.53 -12.39
CA LYS A 20 -1.51 28.09 -12.33
C LYS A 20 -0.78 27.76 -11.03
N LYS A 21 -1.09 26.60 -10.46
CA LYS A 21 -0.26 25.99 -9.41
C LYS A 21 1.08 25.56 -10.00
N ASP A 22 2.08 25.37 -9.15
CA ASP A 22 3.30 24.69 -9.56
C ASP A 22 2.97 23.27 -10.05
N PHE A 23 3.72 22.81 -11.05
CA PHE A 23 3.53 21.47 -11.61
C PHE A 23 3.87 20.38 -10.59
N SER A 24 4.89 20.62 -9.76
CA SER A 24 5.41 19.69 -8.75
C SER A 24 5.90 20.44 -7.50
N CYS A 25 6.22 19.65 -6.47
CA CYS A 25 6.84 20.06 -5.21
C CYS A 25 8.26 19.45 -5.05
N SER A 26 8.79 18.84 -6.13
CA SER A 26 10.01 18.04 -6.14
C SER A 26 11.23 18.74 -5.54
N ASP A 27 11.46 20.02 -5.85
CA ASP A 27 12.67 20.72 -5.37
C ASP A 27 12.58 21.05 -3.87
N ARG A 28 11.39 21.44 -3.42
CA ARG A 28 11.13 21.65 -1.99
C ARG A 28 11.27 20.34 -1.22
N LEU A 29 10.73 19.25 -1.75
CA LEU A 29 10.83 17.93 -1.14
C LEU A 29 12.27 17.39 -1.14
N PHE A 30 13.04 17.64 -2.20
CA PHE A 30 14.46 17.33 -2.25
C PHE A 30 15.21 18.08 -1.14
N ALA A 31 15.03 19.40 -1.04
CA ALA A 31 15.64 20.21 0.02
C ALA A 31 15.24 19.70 1.42
N LEU A 32 13.97 19.34 1.61
CA LEU A 32 13.50 18.73 2.85
C LEU A 32 14.20 17.40 3.15
N ASN A 33 14.41 16.53 2.15
CA ASN A 33 15.05 15.21 2.33
C ASN A 33 16.48 15.30 2.83
N ILE A 34 17.25 16.27 2.34
CA ILE A 34 18.65 16.45 2.73
C ILE A 34 18.87 17.55 3.78
N GLY A 35 17.79 18.13 4.32
CA GLY A 35 17.85 19.13 5.40
C GLY A 35 18.38 20.50 4.99
N LEU A 36 18.18 20.91 3.74
CA LEU A 36 18.54 22.25 3.26
C LEU A 36 17.43 23.27 3.53
N GLN A 37 17.84 24.51 3.78
CA GLN A 37 16.92 25.65 3.66
C GLN A 37 16.50 25.80 2.19
N PHE A 38 15.20 26.01 1.96
CA PHE A 38 14.63 26.12 0.62
C PHE A 38 14.00 27.50 0.41
N HIS A 39 14.30 28.11 -0.73
CA HIS A 39 13.66 29.34 -1.19
C HIS A 39 13.18 29.18 -2.65
N THR A 40 12.12 29.88 -3.01
CA THR A 40 11.77 30.06 -4.43
C THR A 40 12.64 31.15 -5.07
N PRO A 41 12.77 31.22 -6.41
CA PRO A 41 13.53 32.28 -7.08
C PRO A 41 13.00 33.67 -6.72
N GLU A 42 11.68 33.82 -6.59
CA GLU A 42 11.05 35.08 -6.20
C GLU A 42 11.40 35.48 -4.77
N GLU A 43 11.41 34.52 -3.83
CA GLU A 43 11.80 34.76 -2.44
C GLU A 43 13.28 35.15 -2.33
N PHE A 44 14.17 34.43 -3.04
CA PHE A 44 15.61 34.59 -2.88
C PHE A 44 16.18 35.77 -3.66
N PHE A 45 15.83 35.92 -4.95
CA PHE A 45 16.41 36.93 -5.83
C PHE A 45 15.64 38.24 -5.84
N LEU A 46 14.32 38.20 -5.64
CA LEU A 46 13.46 39.39 -5.73
C LEU A 46 13.02 39.92 -4.35
N GLY A 47 13.39 39.22 -3.27
CA GLY A 47 13.01 39.61 -1.90
C GLY A 47 11.51 39.54 -1.65
N TRP A 48 10.77 38.72 -2.40
CA TRP A 48 9.33 38.56 -2.21
C TRP A 48 9.06 37.83 -0.89
N LYS A 49 7.87 38.09 -0.32
CA LYS A 49 7.39 37.32 0.83
C LYS A 49 7.18 35.86 0.43
N PRO A 50 7.44 34.90 1.34
CA PRO A 50 7.20 33.49 1.07
C PRO A 50 5.78 33.20 0.60
N ALA A 51 5.67 32.46 -0.50
CA ALA A 51 4.39 32.04 -1.04
C ALA A 51 3.83 30.84 -0.23
N PRO A 52 2.51 30.69 -0.11
CA PRO A 52 1.92 29.47 0.46
C PRO A 52 2.30 28.26 -0.41
N PHE A 53 2.41 27.09 0.22
CA PHE A 53 2.68 25.84 -0.48
C PHE A 53 1.92 24.68 0.16
N VAL A 54 1.75 23.60 -0.60
CA VAL A 54 1.09 22.37 -0.16
C VAL A 54 2.07 21.20 -0.28
N LEU A 55 2.25 20.46 0.81
CA LEU A 55 3.03 19.22 0.82
C LEU A 55 2.14 18.02 0.44
N PRO A 56 2.72 16.90 -0.02
CA PRO A 56 1.99 15.66 -0.24
C PRO A 56 1.22 15.23 1.01
N THR A 57 0.05 14.60 0.81
CA THR A 57 -0.83 14.13 1.90
C THR A 57 -0.18 13.02 2.73
N PHE A 58 0.68 12.21 2.11
CA PHE A 58 1.47 11.20 2.80
C PHE A 58 2.87 11.73 3.12
N ASN A 59 3.26 11.67 4.39
CA ASN A 59 4.60 11.99 4.85
C ASN A 59 5.32 10.71 5.27
N PRO A 60 6.35 10.26 4.55
CA PRO A 60 7.04 9.00 4.88
C PRO A 60 7.79 9.03 6.21
N ARG A 61 8.06 10.23 6.77
CA ARG A 61 8.73 10.39 8.07
C ARG A 61 7.83 10.08 9.26
N THR A 62 6.52 10.10 9.07
CA THR A 62 5.55 9.85 10.14
C THR A 62 5.18 8.37 10.27
N CYS A 63 5.77 7.48 9.46
CA CYS A 63 5.58 6.05 9.60
C CYS A 63 6.24 5.54 10.88
N ASP A 64 5.42 5.13 11.85
CA ASP A 64 5.87 4.54 13.10
C ASP A 64 6.15 3.04 12.92
N PRO A 65 7.40 2.57 13.10
CA PRO A 65 7.74 1.15 12.99
C PRO A 65 7.18 0.30 14.14
N ASN A 66 6.74 0.93 15.24
CA ASN A 66 6.11 0.27 16.38
C ASN A 66 4.59 0.39 16.36
N ALA A 67 4.01 0.90 15.27
CA ALA A 67 2.57 0.99 15.13
C ALA A 67 1.92 -0.40 15.22
N ARG A 68 0.69 -0.43 15.76
CA ARG A 68 -0.11 -1.65 15.82
C ARG A 68 -0.29 -2.23 14.40
N LEU A 69 0.06 -3.50 14.23
CA LEU A 69 0.05 -4.15 12.93
C LEU A 69 -1.37 -4.42 12.39
N TYR A 70 -2.33 -4.73 13.27
CA TYR A 70 -3.70 -5.04 12.87
C TYR A 70 -4.71 -4.63 13.94
N ASP A 71 -5.98 -4.52 13.55
CA ASP A 71 -7.10 -4.15 14.40
C ASP A 71 -8.28 -5.12 14.13
N PRO A 72 -8.94 -5.64 15.19
CA PRO A 72 -8.72 -5.38 16.61
C PRO A 72 -7.42 -6.05 17.15
N PRO A 73 -6.83 -5.57 18.27
CA PRO A 73 -5.50 -5.99 18.74
C PRO A 73 -5.44 -7.41 19.29
N ASP A 74 -6.59 -7.94 19.71
CA ASP A 74 -6.79 -9.28 20.25
C ASP A 74 -7.16 -10.31 19.17
N ALA A 75 -7.31 -9.87 17.92
CA ALA A 75 -7.57 -10.77 16.80
C ALA A 75 -6.41 -11.76 16.59
N SER A 76 -6.73 -13.02 16.34
CA SER A 76 -5.73 -14.01 15.94
C SER A 76 -5.47 -13.93 14.44
N LEU A 77 -4.21 -13.86 14.03
CA LEU A 77 -3.85 -13.92 12.60
C LEU A 77 -4.13 -15.28 11.96
N THR A 78 -4.22 -16.35 12.76
CA THR A 78 -4.47 -17.72 12.28
C THR A 78 -5.60 -18.38 13.04
N CYS A 79 -6.33 -19.27 12.38
CA CYS A 79 -7.34 -20.12 13.00
C CYS A 79 -6.79 -21.52 13.25
N SER A 80 -7.24 -22.17 14.32
CA SER A 80 -6.96 -23.59 14.58
C SER A 80 -7.77 -24.53 13.68
N GLN A 81 -8.90 -24.04 13.18
CA GLN A 81 -9.71 -24.74 12.19
C GLN A 81 -9.31 -24.30 10.79
N GLN A 82 -9.63 -25.15 9.81
CA GLN A 82 -9.41 -24.82 8.41
C GLN A 82 -10.19 -23.57 8.02
N GLU A 83 -9.57 -22.66 7.26
CA GLU A 83 -10.19 -21.42 6.83
C GLU A 83 -9.66 -20.93 5.48
N VAL A 84 -10.37 -19.96 4.89
CA VAL A 84 -9.88 -19.13 3.79
C VAL A 84 -9.64 -17.71 4.30
N VAL A 85 -8.45 -17.17 4.07
CA VAL A 85 -8.13 -15.76 4.33
C VAL A 85 -7.98 -15.05 3.00
N VAL A 86 -8.84 -14.05 2.75
CA VAL A 86 -8.81 -13.23 1.53
C VAL A 86 -8.20 -11.88 1.86
N ALA A 87 -7.08 -11.51 1.24
CA ALA A 87 -6.60 -10.15 1.37
C ALA A 87 -7.31 -9.19 0.43
N VAL A 88 -7.49 -7.96 0.91
CA VAL A 88 -8.05 -6.84 0.16
C VAL A 88 -7.13 -5.65 0.35
N GLY A 89 -6.63 -5.06 -0.73
CA GLY A 89 -5.79 -3.87 -0.64
C GLY A 89 -5.09 -3.52 -1.93
N TYR A 90 -4.63 -2.27 -2.04
CA TYR A 90 -3.85 -1.79 -3.19
C TYR A 90 -2.71 -2.75 -3.55
N PRO A 91 -2.34 -2.91 -4.83
CA PRO A 91 -1.02 -3.45 -5.16
C PRO A 91 0.07 -2.66 -4.41
N ALA A 92 1.20 -3.28 -4.11
CA ALA A 92 2.28 -2.67 -3.31
C ALA A 92 1.88 -2.21 -1.87
N SER A 93 0.73 -2.64 -1.33
CA SER A 93 0.35 -2.37 0.07
C SER A 93 1.06 -3.26 1.11
N GLY A 94 1.97 -4.16 0.68
CA GLY A 94 2.69 -5.07 1.58
C GLY A 94 1.99 -6.40 1.88
N LYS A 95 0.90 -6.74 1.16
CA LYS A 95 0.14 -7.99 1.37
C LYS A 95 1.00 -9.24 1.30
N SER A 96 1.75 -9.41 0.20
CA SER A 96 2.60 -10.59 0.00
C SER A 96 3.63 -10.71 1.12
N THR A 97 4.29 -9.61 1.49
CA THR A 97 5.23 -9.57 2.61
C THR A 97 4.56 -9.97 3.92
N PHE A 98 3.37 -9.44 4.20
CA PHE A 98 2.60 -9.79 5.39
C PHE A 98 2.26 -11.28 5.44
N PHE A 99 1.73 -11.84 4.35
CA PHE A 99 1.40 -13.27 4.29
C PHE A 99 2.62 -14.17 4.45
N HIS A 100 3.73 -13.87 3.75
CA HIS A 100 4.96 -14.64 3.87
C HIS A 100 5.58 -14.56 5.26
N LYS A 101 5.40 -13.46 5.98
CA LYS A 101 5.92 -13.30 7.34
C LYS A 101 5.04 -13.96 8.40
N HIS A 102 3.72 -13.85 8.27
CA HIS A 102 2.80 -14.17 9.38
C HIS A 102 1.93 -15.41 9.16
N ILE A 103 1.60 -15.75 7.91
CA ILE A 103 0.54 -16.73 7.59
C ILE A 103 1.11 -17.97 6.91
N VAL A 104 1.91 -17.82 5.85
CA VAL A 104 2.51 -18.94 5.11
C VAL A 104 3.37 -19.84 6.02
N PRO A 105 4.22 -19.31 6.94
CA PRO A 105 4.98 -20.15 7.86
C PRO A 105 4.13 -20.98 8.82
N LYS A 106 2.84 -20.69 8.93
CA LYS A 106 1.86 -21.43 9.75
C LYS A 106 1.17 -22.56 8.98
N GLY A 107 1.62 -22.84 7.75
CA GLY A 107 1.15 -23.97 6.94
C GLY A 107 0.03 -23.64 5.95
N TYR A 108 -0.32 -22.36 5.79
CA TYR A 108 -1.35 -21.93 4.84
C TYR A 108 -0.87 -22.12 3.40
N VAL A 109 -1.77 -22.64 2.55
CA VAL A 109 -1.57 -22.66 1.11
C VAL A 109 -1.62 -21.23 0.59
N TYR A 110 -0.54 -20.80 -0.03
CA TYR A 110 -0.44 -19.47 -0.62
C TYR A 110 -0.97 -19.47 -2.06
N VAL A 111 -2.00 -18.66 -2.32
CA VAL A 111 -2.64 -18.50 -3.62
C VAL A 111 -2.44 -17.07 -4.10
N ASN A 112 -1.70 -16.89 -5.19
CA ASN A 112 -1.42 -15.58 -5.76
C ASN A 112 -1.54 -15.64 -7.30
N ARG A 113 -2.29 -14.70 -7.87
CA ARG A 113 -2.59 -14.64 -9.30
C ARG A 113 -1.36 -14.33 -10.15
N ASP A 114 -0.40 -13.56 -9.67
CA ASP A 114 0.81 -13.25 -10.42
C ASP A 114 1.62 -14.52 -10.72
N THR A 115 1.58 -15.51 -9.81
CA THR A 115 2.21 -16.82 -10.01
C THR A 115 1.34 -17.83 -10.76
N LEU A 116 0.02 -17.76 -10.59
CA LEU A 116 -0.94 -18.73 -11.14
C LEU A 116 -1.56 -18.30 -12.48
N GLY A 117 -1.33 -17.05 -12.90
CA GLY A 117 -1.77 -16.45 -14.17
C GLY A 117 -3.23 -16.00 -14.19
N SER A 118 -4.18 -16.88 -13.85
CA SER A 118 -5.62 -16.62 -13.98
C SER A 118 -6.36 -16.67 -12.63
N TRP A 119 -7.52 -16.02 -12.56
CA TRP A 119 -8.35 -16.08 -11.35
C TRP A 119 -8.96 -17.48 -11.17
N GLN A 120 -9.22 -18.19 -12.27
CA GLN A 120 -9.72 -19.56 -12.25
C GLN A 120 -8.70 -20.49 -11.61
N ASN A 121 -7.41 -20.36 -11.98
CA ASN A 121 -6.34 -21.13 -11.37
C ASN A 121 -6.19 -20.82 -9.87
N CYS A 122 -6.45 -19.57 -9.45
CA CYS A 122 -6.48 -19.21 -8.03
C CYS A 122 -7.62 -19.92 -7.29
N VAL A 123 -8.82 -19.94 -7.87
CA VAL A 123 -9.99 -20.63 -7.31
C VAL A 123 -9.73 -22.13 -7.21
N SER A 124 -9.21 -22.76 -8.27
CA SER A 124 -8.86 -24.18 -8.25
C SER A 124 -7.77 -24.52 -7.24
N ALA A 125 -6.76 -23.65 -7.09
CA ALA A 125 -5.72 -23.82 -6.07
C ALA A 125 -6.28 -23.68 -4.65
N CYS A 126 -7.22 -22.76 -4.43
CA CYS A 126 -7.95 -22.62 -3.18
C CYS A 126 -8.76 -23.89 -2.86
N GLU A 127 -9.60 -24.36 -3.80
CA GLU A 127 -10.38 -25.59 -3.62
C GLU A 127 -9.50 -26.80 -3.31
N ARG A 128 -8.37 -26.94 -4.03
CA ARG A 128 -7.44 -28.04 -3.83
C ARG A 128 -6.77 -27.97 -2.45
N GLY A 129 -6.30 -26.79 -2.03
CA GLY A 129 -5.72 -26.59 -0.70
C GLY A 129 -6.70 -26.97 0.42
N LEU A 130 -7.98 -26.61 0.24
CA LEU A 130 -9.03 -26.98 1.19
C LEU A 130 -9.30 -28.50 1.20
N LYS A 131 -9.37 -29.16 0.04
CA LYS A 131 -9.53 -30.63 -0.03
C LYS A 131 -8.38 -31.40 0.61
N GLU A 132 -7.17 -30.82 0.63
CA GLU A 132 -5.99 -31.37 1.30
C GLU A 132 -5.98 -31.10 2.82
N GLY A 133 -7.06 -30.52 3.39
CA GLY A 133 -7.16 -30.24 4.82
C GLY A 133 -6.35 -29.03 5.30
N ARG A 134 -5.85 -28.19 4.37
CA ARG A 134 -5.05 -26.99 4.70
C ARG A 134 -5.85 -25.71 4.61
N SER A 135 -5.55 -24.73 5.46
CA SER A 135 -6.06 -23.37 5.31
C SER A 135 -5.42 -22.67 4.11
N VAL A 136 -6.13 -21.71 3.51
CA VAL A 136 -5.69 -21.03 2.28
C VAL A 136 -5.58 -19.52 2.51
N ALA A 137 -4.48 -18.92 2.07
CA ALA A 137 -4.27 -17.48 2.03
C ALA A 137 -4.29 -16.98 0.58
N VAL A 138 -5.29 -16.17 0.23
CA VAL A 138 -5.47 -15.60 -1.11
C VAL A 138 -4.87 -14.19 -1.15
N ASP A 139 -3.66 -14.09 -1.69
CA ASP A 139 -2.95 -12.83 -1.90
C ASP A 139 -3.19 -12.27 -3.30
N ASN A 140 -4.39 -11.72 -3.49
CA ASN A 140 -4.76 -10.91 -4.64
C ASN A 140 -5.23 -9.54 -4.17
N THR A 141 -5.47 -8.61 -5.08
CA THR A 141 -5.97 -7.27 -4.72
C THR A 141 -7.42 -7.27 -4.25
N ASN A 142 -8.27 -8.11 -4.86
CA ASN A 142 -9.68 -8.34 -4.53
C ASN A 142 -10.50 -7.05 -4.25
N PRO A 143 -10.50 -6.06 -5.18
CA PRO A 143 -11.05 -4.73 -4.93
C PRO A 143 -12.58 -4.70 -4.73
N ASP A 144 -13.31 -5.57 -5.41
CA ASP A 144 -14.78 -5.55 -5.51
C ASP A 144 -15.43 -6.83 -4.94
N PRO A 145 -16.75 -6.80 -4.63
CA PRO A 145 -17.46 -7.95 -4.08
C PRO A 145 -17.48 -9.15 -5.04
N GLU A 146 -17.52 -8.92 -6.36
CA GLU A 146 -17.50 -10.00 -7.35
C GLU A 146 -16.21 -10.81 -7.28
N SER A 147 -15.06 -10.14 -7.15
CA SER A 147 -13.76 -10.76 -7.01
C SER A 147 -13.65 -11.57 -5.71
N ARG A 148 -14.20 -11.03 -4.61
CA ARG A 148 -14.21 -11.70 -3.29
C ARG A 148 -15.17 -12.88 -3.23
N LYS A 149 -16.33 -12.74 -3.88
CA LYS A 149 -17.38 -13.76 -3.95
C LYS A 149 -16.85 -15.11 -4.45
N ARG A 150 -15.91 -15.10 -5.40
CA ARG A 150 -15.28 -16.32 -5.94
C ARG A 150 -14.66 -17.20 -4.85
N TYR A 151 -14.08 -16.61 -3.82
CA TYR A 151 -13.45 -17.34 -2.71
C TYR A 151 -14.43 -17.64 -1.57
N LEU A 152 -15.41 -16.75 -1.36
CA LEU A 152 -16.53 -16.98 -0.43
C LEU A 152 -17.38 -18.18 -0.87
N ASP A 153 -17.63 -18.33 -2.17
CA ASP A 153 -18.37 -19.47 -2.71
C ASP A 153 -17.61 -20.78 -2.49
N VAL A 154 -16.27 -20.76 -2.62
CA VAL A 154 -15.42 -21.91 -2.31
C VAL A 154 -15.46 -22.25 -0.83
N SER A 155 -15.33 -21.26 0.06
CA SER A 155 -15.36 -21.51 1.51
C SER A 155 -16.72 -22.06 1.94
N GLN A 156 -17.82 -21.51 1.40
CA GLN A 156 -19.18 -21.98 1.68
C GLN A 156 -19.39 -23.43 1.21
N LYS A 157 -18.95 -23.75 -0.01
CA LYS A 157 -19.03 -25.11 -0.57
C LYS A 157 -18.26 -26.13 0.26
N MET A 158 -17.12 -25.73 0.84
CA MET A 158 -16.29 -26.60 1.69
C MET A 158 -16.70 -26.57 3.17
N GLY A 159 -17.67 -25.74 3.56
CA GLY A 159 -18.12 -25.61 4.94
C GLY A 159 -17.07 -25.03 5.89
N VAL A 160 -16.16 -24.19 5.39
CA VAL A 160 -15.09 -23.56 6.19
C VAL A 160 -15.32 -22.04 6.31
N PRO A 161 -14.92 -21.40 7.43
CA PRO A 161 -14.98 -19.95 7.57
C PRO A 161 -14.09 -19.23 6.56
N CYS A 162 -14.49 -18.01 6.21
CA CYS A 162 -13.74 -17.11 5.35
C CYS A 162 -13.54 -15.77 6.05
N ARG A 163 -12.30 -15.35 6.24
CA ARG A 163 -11.96 -14.05 6.82
C ARG A 163 -11.37 -13.11 5.79
N CYS A 164 -11.59 -11.81 5.99
CA CYS A 164 -11.02 -10.77 5.15
C CYS A 164 -9.90 -10.04 5.89
N PHE A 165 -8.73 -9.95 5.28
CA PHE A 165 -7.64 -9.08 5.74
C PHE A 165 -7.62 -7.83 4.88
N LEU A 166 -8.20 -6.74 5.39
CA LEU A 166 -8.28 -5.45 4.73
C LEU A 166 -7.02 -4.62 5.03
N PHE A 167 -6.14 -4.50 4.05
CA PHE A 167 -4.94 -3.67 4.14
C PHE A 167 -5.31 -2.20 3.98
N THR A 168 -5.09 -1.41 5.02
CA THR A 168 -5.53 -0.01 5.11
C THR A 168 -4.52 0.99 4.52
N THR A 169 -3.52 0.51 3.78
CA THR A 169 -2.52 1.35 3.10
C THR A 169 -3.22 2.28 2.12
N SER A 170 -2.94 3.59 2.21
CA SER A 170 -3.50 4.57 1.27
C SER A 170 -2.88 4.43 -0.13
N LEU A 171 -3.52 5.04 -1.13
CA LEU A 171 -2.97 5.12 -2.49
C LEU A 171 -1.54 5.68 -2.48
N GLU A 172 -1.33 6.81 -1.82
CA GLU A 172 -0.03 7.50 -1.85
C GLU A 172 1.04 6.71 -1.11
N GLN A 173 0.66 6.04 -0.01
CA GLN A 173 1.58 5.13 0.69
C GLN A 173 1.91 3.90 -0.17
N ALA A 174 0.95 3.35 -0.92
CA ALA A 174 1.20 2.21 -1.80
C ALA A 174 2.09 2.58 -3.00
N LYS A 175 1.92 3.79 -3.58
CA LYS A 175 2.83 4.34 -4.59
C LYS A 175 4.24 4.56 -4.04
N HIS A 176 4.35 5.14 -2.84
CA HIS A 176 5.63 5.29 -2.15
C HIS A 176 6.32 3.95 -1.91
N ASN A 177 5.58 2.94 -1.44
CA ASN A 177 6.08 1.59 -1.27
C ASN A 177 6.57 0.96 -2.59
N ASN A 178 5.84 1.17 -3.69
CA ASN A 178 6.24 0.68 -5.01
C ASN A 178 7.58 1.29 -5.43
N ARG A 179 7.72 2.62 -5.37
CA ARG A 179 8.98 3.32 -5.69
C ARG A 179 10.13 2.90 -4.80
N PHE A 180 9.88 2.79 -3.50
CA PHE A 180 10.90 2.31 -2.56
C PHE A 180 11.41 0.93 -2.99
N ARG A 181 10.50 0.00 -3.34
CA ARG A 181 10.89 -1.34 -3.80
C ARG A 181 11.63 -1.34 -5.13
N GLU A 182 11.33 -0.41 -6.03
CA GLU A 182 12.06 -0.22 -7.31
C GLU A 182 13.50 0.27 -7.09
N MET A 183 13.72 1.11 -6.07
CA MET A 183 15.06 1.60 -5.71
C MET A 183 15.91 0.55 -4.98
N MET A 184 15.31 -0.53 -4.45
CA MET A 184 16.03 -1.54 -3.69
C MET A 184 16.72 -2.57 -4.62
N PRO A 185 18.07 -2.68 -4.61
CA PRO A 185 18.81 -3.51 -5.56
C PRO A 185 18.55 -5.02 -5.40
N ALA A 186 18.09 -5.46 -4.23
CA ALA A 186 17.83 -6.87 -3.92
C ALA A 186 16.47 -7.39 -4.41
N ASN A 187 15.60 -6.54 -4.98
CA ASN A 187 14.23 -6.93 -5.30
C ASN A 187 14.01 -7.11 -6.81
N LYS A 188 13.59 -8.32 -7.21
CA LYS A 188 12.89 -8.55 -8.49
C LYS A 188 11.45 -8.03 -8.44
N HIS A 189 11.26 -6.76 -8.06
CA HIS A 189 9.94 -6.17 -8.00
C HIS A 189 9.47 -5.82 -9.42
N ALA A 190 8.39 -6.43 -9.88
CA ALA A 190 7.69 -5.95 -11.06
C ALA A 190 7.06 -4.57 -10.73
N THR A 191 7.51 -3.54 -11.45
CA THR A 191 6.97 -2.18 -11.34
C THR A 191 5.46 -2.18 -11.54
N VAL A 192 4.74 -1.68 -10.53
CA VAL A 192 3.30 -1.45 -10.64
C VAL A 192 3.07 -0.07 -11.22
N ASN A 193 2.49 0.00 -12.41
CA ASN A 193 2.19 1.27 -13.04
C ASN A 193 0.99 2.00 -12.36
N ASP A 194 0.93 3.32 -12.54
CA ASP A 194 -0.13 4.17 -12.00
C ASP A 194 -1.54 3.74 -12.43
N MET A 195 -1.69 3.25 -13.66
CA MET A 195 -2.97 2.77 -14.19
C MET A 195 -3.56 1.64 -13.33
N ILE A 196 -2.73 0.72 -12.82
CA ILE A 196 -3.20 -0.38 -11.95
C ILE A 196 -3.70 0.18 -10.62
N PHE A 197 -3.01 1.15 -10.02
CA PHE A 197 -3.48 1.79 -8.79
C PHE A 197 -4.82 2.51 -8.98
N HIS A 198 -4.99 3.25 -10.07
CA HIS A 198 -6.25 3.92 -10.40
C HIS A 198 -7.38 2.93 -10.71
N SER A 199 -7.07 1.86 -11.45
CA SER A 199 -8.01 0.76 -11.72
C SER A 199 -8.50 0.10 -10.43
N TYR A 200 -7.59 -0.18 -9.50
CA TYR A 200 -7.96 -0.67 -8.17
C TYR A 200 -8.86 0.31 -7.43
N LYS A 201 -8.47 1.59 -7.35
CA LYS A 201 -9.22 2.64 -6.65
C LYS A 201 -10.65 2.77 -7.19
N ASN A 202 -10.83 2.70 -8.51
CA ASN A 202 -12.13 2.84 -9.14
C ASN A 202 -13.05 1.63 -8.91
N LYS A 203 -12.49 0.44 -8.71
CA LYS A 203 -13.24 -0.80 -8.43
C LYS A 203 -13.45 -1.03 -6.94
N PHE A 204 -12.66 -0.38 -6.09
CA PHE A 204 -12.64 -0.66 -4.67
C PHE A 204 -13.99 -0.38 -4.02
N ILE A 205 -14.54 -1.41 -3.38
CA ILE A 205 -15.68 -1.33 -2.48
C ILE A 205 -15.23 -1.98 -1.18
N GLU A 206 -15.31 -1.23 -0.09
CA GLU A 206 -14.87 -1.69 1.23
C GLU A 206 -15.58 -3.01 1.61
N PRO A 207 -14.83 -4.04 2.06
CA PRO A 207 -15.42 -5.32 2.38
C PRO A 207 -16.36 -5.22 3.59
N SER A 208 -17.43 -6.00 3.57
CA SER A 208 -18.44 -6.02 4.63
C SER A 208 -18.79 -7.43 5.07
N LEU A 209 -19.22 -7.61 6.33
CA LEU A 209 -19.64 -8.91 6.86
C LEU A 209 -20.84 -9.48 6.09
N SER A 210 -21.69 -8.62 5.50
CA SER A 210 -22.81 -9.04 4.65
C SER A 210 -22.40 -9.79 3.37
N GLU A 211 -21.13 -9.75 2.98
CA GLU A 211 -20.63 -10.58 1.89
C GLU A 211 -20.49 -12.06 2.28
N GLY A 212 -20.49 -12.38 3.58
CA GLY A 212 -20.30 -13.74 4.09
C GLY A 212 -18.95 -13.99 4.76
N PHE A 213 -18.18 -12.93 5.05
CA PHE A 213 -16.98 -13.05 5.87
C PHE A 213 -17.35 -13.30 7.33
N SER A 214 -16.66 -14.22 7.99
CA SER A 214 -16.80 -14.47 9.43
C SER A 214 -16.15 -13.37 10.27
N GLU A 215 -15.12 -12.72 9.74
CA GLU A 215 -14.39 -11.64 10.40
C GLU A 215 -13.67 -10.76 9.36
N ILE A 216 -13.49 -9.47 9.66
CA ILE A 216 -12.68 -8.54 8.87
C ILE A 216 -11.61 -7.91 9.76
N LEU A 217 -10.35 -8.25 9.52
CA LEU A 217 -9.20 -7.65 10.21
C LEU A 217 -8.66 -6.50 9.37
N LYS A 218 -8.43 -5.36 10.00
CA LYS A 218 -7.76 -4.22 9.37
C LYS A 218 -6.26 -4.36 9.55
N ILE A 219 -5.51 -4.58 8.48
CA ILE A 219 -4.06 -4.71 8.49
C ILE A 219 -3.42 -3.36 8.14
N ARG A 220 -2.63 -2.83 9.06
CA ARG A 220 -1.90 -1.56 8.86
C ARG A 220 -0.55 -1.84 8.21
N PHE A 221 -0.07 -0.89 7.43
CA PHE A 221 1.30 -0.94 6.95
C PHE A 221 2.25 -0.50 8.05
N VAL A 222 3.07 -1.44 8.52
CA VAL A 222 4.17 -1.17 9.45
C VAL A 222 5.46 -1.49 8.73
N PRO A 223 6.32 -0.49 8.46
CA PRO A 223 7.54 -0.72 7.72
C PRO A 223 8.52 -1.61 8.50
N SER A 224 9.24 -2.46 7.78
CA SER A 224 10.33 -3.28 8.31
C SER A 224 11.51 -3.14 7.35
N PHE A 225 12.64 -2.65 7.84
CA PHE A 225 13.81 -2.38 7.02
C PHE A 225 14.96 -3.34 7.37
N PRO A 226 15.76 -3.77 6.38
CA PRO A 226 16.91 -4.63 6.63
C PRO A 226 18.06 -3.90 7.35
N ASP A 227 18.17 -2.58 7.14
CA ASP A 227 19.24 -1.75 7.67
C ASP A 227 18.79 -0.29 7.79
N THR A 228 19.61 0.52 8.47
CA THR A 228 19.35 1.95 8.72
C THR A 228 19.41 2.79 7.44
N GLN A 229 20.12 2.35 6.41
CA GLN A 229 20.19 3.07 5.13
C GLN A 229 18.87 2.94 4.37
N SER A 230 18.28 1.74 4.36
CA SER A 230 16.98 1.45 3.79
C SER A 230 15.86 2.20 4.53
N GLU A 231 15.94 2.29 5.86
CA GLU A 231 15.03 3.11 6.64
C GLU A 231 15.14 4.60 6.29
N ALA A 232 16.37 5.13 6.23
CA ALA A 232 16.62 6.51 5.87
C ALA A 232 16.11 6.83 4.47
N LEU A 233 16.31 5.92 3.50
CA LEU A 233 15.80 6.04 2.14
C LEU A 233 14.27 6.03 2.10
N TYR A 234 13.62 5.12 2.84
CA TYR A 234 12.16 5.07 2.89
C TYR A 234 11.55 6.35 3.47
N LYS A 235 12.21 6.98 4.44
CA LYS A 235 11.76 8.23 5.08
C LYS A 235 11.93 9.49 4.20
N GLN A 236 12.50 9.35 3.01
CA GLN A 236 12.58 10.43 2.03
C GLN A 236 11.30 10.51 1.20
N PHE A 237 10.88 11.71 0.84
CA PHE A 237 9.85 11.88 -0.18
C PHE A 237 10.39 11.41 -1.54
N SER A 238 9.70 10.45 -2.18
CA SER A 238 10.08 9.92 -3.50
C SER A 238 9.28 10.48 -4.67
N GLU A 239 8.24 11.28 -4.39
CA GLU A 239 7.40 11.95 -5.38
C GLU A 239 6.76 13.19 -4.75
N GLY A 240 6.57 14.24 -5.56
CA GLY A 240 5.65 15.34 -5.28
C GLY A 240 5.77 16.45 -6.30
#